data_AF-A0A514ZAP7-F1
#
_entry.id   AF-A0A514ZAP7-F1
#
_cell.length_a   1.000
_cell.length_b   1.000
_cell.length_c   1.000
_cell.angle_alpha   90.00
_cell.angle_beta   90.00
_cell.angle_gamma   90.00
#
_symmetry.space_group_name_H-M   'P 1'
#
loop_
_entity.id
_entity.type
_entity.pdbx_description
1 polymer ?
#
loop_
_entity_poly.entity_id
_entity_poly.type
_entity_poly.pdbx_seq_one_letter_code
_entity_poly.pdbx_strand_id
1 'polypeptide(L)'
;MAKSRIFALIGNIIYTLLAFGSTLVGWTLLVLQHSKALDEELKKAGLDMQLLITAMIIAFSLILILMIFNWIAFARLDKGKGWRIYFLVLGIFYGLASTINSAGIIITLPIAICFILAFVFKRRELSEV
;
A
#
# COMPACT_ATOMS: atom_id res chain seq x y z
N MET A 1 0.03 0.42 25.62
CA MET A 1 0.63 0.10 24.30
C MET A 1 1.63 1.20 23.96
N ALA A 2 2.81 0.84 23.44
CA ALA A 2 3.82 1.81 23.01
C ALA A 2 3.29 2.68 21.84
N LYS A 3 3.63 3.97 21.79
CA LYS A 3 3.10 4.91 20.78
C LYS A 3 3.45 4.44 19.38
N SER A 4 4.66 3.89 19.22
CA SER A 4 5.13 3.25 17.99
C SER A 4 4.19 2.18 17.42
N ARG A 5 3.66 1.30 18.28
CA ARG A 5 2.72 0.24 17.87
C ARG A 5 1.36 0.80 17.45
N ILE A 6 0.89 1.86 18.10
CA ILE A 6 -0.39 2.48 17.74
C ILE A 6 -0.33 3.05 16.32
N PHE A 7 0.72 3.82 16.00
CA PHE A 7 0.89 4.37 14.64
C PHE A 7 1.10 3.28 13.59
N ALA A 8 1.88 2.23 13.89
CA ALA A 8 2.06 1.10 12.97
C ALA A 8 0.74 0.36 12.72
N LEU A 9 -0.08 0.18 13.76
CA LEU A 9 -1.40 -0.46 13.65
C LEU A 9 -2.35 0.37 12.78
N ILE A 10 -2.46 1.67 13.06
CA ILE A 10 -3.32 2.59 12.29
C ILE A 10 -2.90 2.60 10.81
N GLY A 11 -1.59 2.76 10.54
CA GLY A 11 -1.06 2.74 9.18
C GLY A 11 -1.37 1.42 8.45
N ASN A 12 -1.25 0.28 9.14
CA ASN A 12 -1.60 -1.02 8.57
C ASN A 12 -3.09 -1.19 8.30
N ILE A 13 -3.97 -0.71 9.18
CA ILE A 13 -5.42 -0.77 8.98
C ILE A 13 -5.82 0.07 7.77
N ILE A 14 -5.35 1.32 7.71
CA ILE A 14 -5.61 2.22 6.57
C ILE A 14 -5.12 1.58 5.28
N TYR A 15 -3.87 1.09 5.26
CA TYR A 15 -3.32 0.40 4.10
C TYR A 15 -4.16 -0.82 3.69
N THR A 16 -4.57 -1.65 4.65
CA THR A 16 -5.37 -2.86 4.38
C THR A 16 -6.72 -2.50 3.76
N LEU A 17 -7.41 -1.50 4.31
CA LEU A 17 -8.71 -1.04 3.77
C LEU A 17 -8.57 -0.53 2.33
N LEU A 18 -7.52 0.24 2.06
CA LEU A 18 -7.27 0.79 0.73
C LEU A 18 -6.84 -0.29 -0.26
N ALA A 19 -5.93 -1.18 0.16
CA ALA A 19 -5.52 -2.34 -0.62
C ALA A 19 -6.77 -3.13 -1.01
N PHE A 20 -7.55 -3.60 -0.04
CA PHE A 20 -8.72 -4.42 -0.27
C PHE A 20 -9.80 -3.70 -1.10
N GLY A 21 -10.06 -2.42 -0.81
CA GLY A 21 -10.99 -1.60 -1.59
C GLY A 21 -10.56 -1.45 -3.04
N SER A 22 -9.27 -1.17 -3.29
CA SER A 22 -8.71 -1.06 -4.65
C SER A 22 -8.74 -2.39 -5.39
N THR A 23 -8.47 -3.51 -4.72
CA THR A 23 -8.56 -4.85 -5.32
C THR A 23 -10.00 -5.17 -5.72
N LEU A 24 -10.96 -4.90 -4.83
CA LEU A 24 -12.38 -5.14 -5.10
C LEU A 24 -12.89 -4.28 -6.24
N VAL A 25 -12.63 -2.97 -6.22
CA VAL A 25 -13.07 -2.05 -7.28
C VAL A 25 -12.41 -2.40 -8.62
N GLY A 26 -11.12 -2.69 -8.62
CA GLY A 26 -10.43 -3.10 -9.85
C GLY A 26 -10.98 -4.41 -10.41
N TRP A 27 -11.32 -5.38 -9.54
CA TRP A 27 -11.94 -6.64 -9.95
C TRP A 27 -13.36 -6.45 -10.50
N THR A 28 -14.19 -5.66 -9.82
CA THR A 28 -15.56 -5.40 -10.29
C THR A 28 -15.56 -4.64 -11.60
N LEU A 29 -14.67 -3.67 -11.79
CA LEU A 29 -14.50 -2.98 -13.07
C LEU A 29 -14.10 -3.97 -14.17
N LEU A 30 -13.17 -4.89 -13.93
CA LEU A 30 -12.76 -5.89 -14.92
C LEU A 30 -13.92 -6.82 -15.32
N VAL A 31 -14.68 -7.32 -14.34
CA VAL A 31 -15.82 -8.22 -14.57
C VAL A 31 -17.01 -7.49 -15.24
N LEU A 32 -17.31 -6.26 -14.81
CA LEU A 32 -18.43 -5.46 -15.33
C LEU A 32 -18.11 -4.81 -16.68
N GLN A 33 -16.85 -4.44 -16.92
CA GLN A 33 -16.38 -3.84 -18.17
C GLN A 33 -15.79 -4.86 -19.14
N HIS A 34 -16.14 -6.14 -19.04
CA HIS A 34 -16.05 -7.08 -20.16
C HIS A 34 -17.07 -6.71 -21.26
N SER A 35 -17.01 -5.45 -21.68
CA SER A 35 -17.88 -4.81 -22.64
C SER A 35 -17.06 -4.53 -23.89
N LYS A 36 -17.69 -4.70 -25.05
CA LYS A 36 -17.07 -4.47 -26.36
C LYS A 36 -16.41 -3.08 -26.50
N ALA A 37 -16.82 -2.11 -25.67
CA ALA A 37 -16.25 -0.77 -25.62
C ALA A 37 -14.80 -0.74 -25.09
N LEU A 38 -14.49 -1.54 -24.05
CA LEU A 38 -13.13 -1.61 -23.52
C LEU A 38 -12.18 -2.28 -24.53
N ASP A 39 -12.64 -3.32 -25.21
CA ASP A 39 -11.89 -4.00 -26.28
C ASP A 39 -11.62 -3.08 -27.48
N GLU A 40 -12.59 -2.22 -27.86
CA GLU A 40 -12.39 -1.24 -28.93
C GLU A 40 -11.40 -0.13 -28.54
N GLU A 41 -11.44 0.35 -27.30
CA GLU A 41 -10.47 1.35 -26.81
C GLU A 41 -9.06 0.76 -26.68
N LEU A 42 -8.92 -0.47 -26.18
CA LEU A 42 -7.66 -1.20 -26.12
C LEU A 42 -7.05 -1.41 -27.51
N LYS A 43 -7.87 -1.84 -28.48
CA LYS A 43 -7.44 -1.97 -29.88
C LYS A 43 -7.01 -0.64 -30.48
N LYS A 44 -7.72 0.46 -30.20
CA LYS A 44 -7.32 1.81 -30.65
C LYS A 44 -5.98 2.24 -30.04
N ALA A 45 -5.71 1.83 -28.81
CA ALA A 45 -4.43 2.07 -28.13
C ALA A 45 -3.30 1.10 -28.55
N GLY A 46 -3.59 0.12 -29.42
CA GLY A 46 -2.64 -0.92 -29.81
C GLY A 46 -2.27 -1.88 -28.68
N LEU A 47 -3.06 -1.92 -27.60
CA LEU A 47 -2.86 -2.82 -26.47
C LEU A 47 -3.76 -4.04 -26.56
N ASP A 48 -3.22 -5.18 -26.13
CA ASP A 48 -3.96 -6.43 -26.02
C ASP A 48 -4.70 -6.52 -24.68
N MET A 49 -5.95 -7.00 -24.71
CA MET A 49 -6.77 -7.28 -23.53
C MET A 49 -6.06 -8.27 -22.60
N GLN A 50 -5.34 -9.24 -23.16
CA GLN A 50 -4.57 -10.22 -22.38
C GLN A 50 -3.40 -9.56 -21.63
N LEU A 51 -2.77 -8.54 -22.22
CA LEU A 51 -1.71 -7.78 -21.56
C LEU A 51 -2.27 -6.97 -20.38
N LEU A 52 -3.44 -6.34 -20.55
CA LEU A 52 -4.11 -5.59 -19.48
C LEU A 52 -4.50 -6.49 -18.30
N ILE A 53 -5.10 -7.64 -18.57
CA ILE A 53 -5.46 -8.63 -17.53
C ILE A 53 -4.20 -9.09 -16.78
N THR A 54 -3.12 -9.40 -17.50
CA THR A 54 -1.85 -9.84 -16.89
C THR A 54 -1.27 -8.75 -15.98
N ALA A 55 -1.24 -7.49 -16.44
CA ALA A 55 -0.76 -6.37 -15.64
C ALA A 55 -1.60 -6.17 -14.36
N MET A 56 -2.93 -6.32 -14.45
CA MET A 56 -3.80 -6.22 -13.27
C MET A 56 -3.56 -7.36 -12.27
N ILE A 57 -3.40 -8.60 -12.74
CA ILE A 57 -3.07 -9.73 -11.86
C ILE A 57 -1.76 -9.49 -11.12
N ILE A 58 -0.74 -8.99 -11.82
CA ILE A 58 0.56 -8.65 -11.21
C ILE A 58 0.37 -7.55 -10.16
N ALA A 59 -0.34 -6.47 -10.49
CA ALA A 59 -0.60 -5.37 -9.57
C ALA A 59 -1.34 -5.83 -8.30
N PHE A 60 -2.40 -6.64 -8.44
CA PHE A 60 -3.13 -7.19 -7.28
C PHE A 60 -2.27 -8.13 -6.44
N SER A 61 -1.46 -8.97 -7.07
CA SER A 61 -0.55 -9.87 -6.37
C SER A 61 0.47 -9.09 -5.53
N LEU A 62 1.04 -8.02 -6.10
CA LEU A 62 1.98 -7.15 -5.38
C LEU A 62 1.32 -6.45 -4.19
N ILE A 63 0.09 -5.95 -4.35
CA ILE A 63 -0.68 -5.33 -3.27
C ILE A 63 -0.92 -6.33 -2.12
N LEU A 64 -1.30 -7.58 -2.44
CA LEU A 64 -1.50 -8.62 -1.42
C LEU A 64 -0.21 -9.00 -0.70
N ILE A 65 0.90 -9.14 -1.43
CA ILE A 65 2.21 -9.43 -0.84
C ILE A 65 2.65 -8.30 0.11
N LEU A 66 2.49 -7.04 -0.32
CA LEU A 66 2.78 -5.88 0.52
C LEU A 66 1.89 -5.83 1.78
N MET A 67 0.61 -6.16 1.65
CA MET A 67 -0.31 -6.26 2.78
C MET A 67 0.18 -7.30 3.80
N ILE A 68 0.56 -8.49 3.35
CA ILE A 68 1.11 -9.53 4.22
C ILE A 68 2.39 -9.04 4.91
N PHE A 69 3.32 -8.45 4.16
CA PHE A 69 4.56 -7.93 4.75
C PHE A 69 4.31 -6.81 5.77
N ASN A 70 3.32 -5.94 5.55
CA ASN A 70 2.95 -4.90 6.50
C ASN A 70 2.49 -5.49 7.84
N TRP A 71 1.67 -6.53 7.81
CA TRP A 71 1.24 -7.23 9.02
C TRP A 71 2.37 -8.00 9.71
N ILE A 72 3.27 -8.63 8.95
CA ILE A 72 4.47 -9.28 9.49
C ILE A 72 5.39 -8.25 10.16
N ALA A 73 5.61 -7.10 9.51
CA ALA A 73 6.42 -6.01 10.05
C ALA A 73 5.86 -5.47 11.36
N PHE A 74 4.54 -5.33 11.47
CA PHE A 74 3.87 -4.94 12.71
C PHE A 74 4.04 -5.99 13.81
N ALA A 75 3.84 -7.27 13.50
CA ALA A 75 4.02 -8.36 14.47
C ALA A 75 5.47 -8.48 14.96
N ARG A 76 6.45 -8.09 14.12
CA ARG A 76 7.89 -8.17 14.41
C ARG A 76 8.54 -6.82 14.73
N LEU A 77 7.75 -5.77 14.99
CA LEU A 77 8.26 -4.42 15.28
C LEU A 77 9.26 -4.42 16.46
N ASP A 78 9.03 -5.27 17.46
CA ASP A 78 9.87 -5.39 18.66
C ASP A 78 11.09 -6.33 18.47
N LYS A 79 11.10 -7.18 17.44
CA LYS A 79 12.08 -8.28 17.30
C LYS A 79 13.35 -7.91 16.55
N GLY A 80 13.45 -6.74 15.92
CA GLY A 80 14.67 -6.37 15.19
C GLY A 80 14.69 -4.97 14.58
N LYS A 81 15.89 -4.50 14.22
CA LYS A 81 16.10 -3.20 13.55
C LYS A 81 15.59 -3.21 12.10
N GLY A 82 15.62 -4.36 11.42
CA GLY A 82 15.18 -4.49 10.02
C GLY A 82 13.72 -4.11 9.80
N TRP A 83 12.80 -4.62 10.63
CA TRP A 83 11.37 -4.31 10.53
C TRP A 83 11.03 -2.84 10.84
N ARG A 84 11.86 -2.19 11.65
CA ARG A 84 11.74 -0.74 11.90
C ARG A 84 12.15 0.06 10.66
N ILE A 85 13.26 -0.29 10.03
CA ILE A 85 13.70 0.34 8.78
C ILE A 85 12.68 0.10 7.66
N TYR A 86 12.05 -1.08 7.62
CA TYR A 86 10.97 -1.36 6.67
C TYR A 86 9.83 -0.33 6.74
N PHE A 87 9.35 0.01 7.94
CA PHE A 87 8.33 1.07 8.09
C PHE A 87 8.82 2.44 7.62
N LEU A 88 10.09 2.78 7.84
CA LEU A 88 10.66 4.02 7.33
C LEU A 88 10.70 4.04 5.79
N VAL A 89 11.17 2.95 5.18
CA VAL A 89 11.25 2.82 3.71
C VAL A 89 9.87 2.91 3.08
N LEU A 90 8.87 2.19 3.62
CA LEU A 90 7.50 2.31 3.16
C LEU A 90 6.92 3.69 3.37
N GLY A 91 7.18 4.30 4.52
CA GLY A 91 6.73 5.65 4.82
C GLY A 91 7.24 6.66 3.80
N ILE A 92 8.54 6.60 3.46
CA ILE A 92 9.13 7.43 2.41
C ILE A 92 8.53 7.11 1.05
N PHE A 93 8.36 5.82 0.70
CA PHE A 93 7.76 5.40 -0.56
C PHE A 93 6.35 5.95 -0.74
N TYR A 94 5.48 5.82 0.27
CA TYR A 94 4.13 6.38 0.22
C TYR A 94 4.10 7.90 0.26
N GLY A 95 5.10 8.52 0.91
CA GLY A 95 5.32 9.96 0.87
C GLY A 95 5.67 10.45 -0.53
N LEU A 96 6.57 9.78 -1.24
CA LEU A 96 6.89 10.07 -2.63
C LEU A 96 5.71 9.76 -3.56
N ALA A 97 5.00 8.65 -3.36
CA ALA A 97 3.81 8.33 -4.13
C ALA A 97 2.71 9.41 -3.98
N SER A 98 2.66 10.09 -2.84
CA SER A 98 1.71 11.17 -2.60
C SER A 98 1.95 12.39 -3.48
N THR A 99 3.19 12.65 -3.92
CA THR A 99 3.51 13.83 -4.73
C THR A 99 3.16 13.67 -6.21
N ILE A 100 2.87 12.44 -6.66
CA ILE A 100 2.61 12.12 -8.06
C ILE A 100 1.17 12.47 -8.47
N ASN A 101 0.21 12.41 -7.54
CA ASN A 101 -1.20 12.67 -7.84
C ASN A 101 -1.89 13.35 -6.65
N SER A 102 -2.74 14.34 -6.90
CA SER A 102 -3.53 15.04 -5.86
C SER A 102 -4.45 14.08 -5.09
N ALA A 103 -4.97 13.04 -5.76
CA ALA A 103 -5.70 11.95 -5.09
C ALA A 103 -4.77 11.09 -4.19
N GLY A 104 -3.50 10.95 -4.58
CA GLY A 104 -2.46 10.29 -3.79
C GLY A 104 -2.17 11.02 -2.49
N ILE A 105 -2.21 12.37 -2.48
CA ILE A 105 -2.03 13.18 -1.26
C ILE A 105 -3.04 12.79 -0.18
N ILE A 106 -4.31 12.65 -0.51
CA ILE A 106 -5.35 12.38 0.49
C ILE A 106 -5.22 10.95 1.05
N ILE A 107 -4.75 10.01 0.22
CA ILE A 107 -4.81 8.58 0.49
C ILE A 107 -3.48 8.04 1.02
N THR A 108 -2.36 8.34 0.36
CA THR A 108 -1.05 7.77 0.68
C THR A 108 -0.27 8.57 1.72
N LEU A 109 -0.56 9.87 1.87
CA LEU A 109 0.10 10.72 2.88
C LEU A 109 -0.24 10.34 4.33
N PRO A 110 -1.50 10.03 4.70
CA PRO A 110 -1.81 9.54 6.05
C PRO A 110 -1.07 8.24 6.38
N ILE A 111 -0.95 7.33 5.41
CA ILE A 111 -0.21 6.06 5.55
C ILE A 111 1.28 6.35 5.77
N ALA A 112 1.85 7.23 4.93
CA ALA A 112 3.25 7.65 5.02
C ALA A 112 3.59 8.21 6.40
N ILE A 113 2.76 9.13 6.90
CA ILE A 113 2.93 9.74 8.22
C ILE A 113 2.87 8.67 9.31
N CYS A 114 1.89 7.77 9.28
CA CYS A 114 1.76 6.71 10.28
C CYS A 114 3.00 5.81 10.34
N PHE A 115 3.53 5.38 9.19
CA PHE A 115 4.71 4.52 9.16
C PHE A 115 6.00 5.24 9.55
N ILE A 116 6.18 6.51 9.16
CA ILE A 116 7.32 7.32 9.61
C ILE A 116 7.26 7.56 11.12
N LEU A 117 6.09 7.94 11.65
CA LEU A 117 5.90 8.15 13.09
C LEU A 117 6.11 6.86 13.87
N ALA A 118 5.63 5.72 13.38
CA ALA A 118 5.90 4.42 14.00
C ALA A 118 7.41 4.16 14.17
N PHE A 119 8.21 4.47 13.15
CA PHE A 119 9.67 4.38 13.23
C PHE A 119 10.28 5.37 14.23
N VAL A 120 9.91 6.66 14.13
CA VAL A 120 10.47 7.72 14.97
C VAL A 120 10.17 7.48 16.45
N PHE A 121 8.91 7.17 16.80
CA PHE A 121 8.53 6.86 18.17
C PHE A 121 9.24 5.61 18.68
N LYS A 122 9.38 4.57 17.84
CA LYS A 122 10.09 3.36 18.27
C LYS A 122 11.56 3.63 18.57
N ARG A 123 12.19 4.53 17.81
CA ARG A 123 13.58 4.95 18.06
C ARG A 123 13.70 5.71 19.37
N ARG A 124 12.77 6.63 19.67
CA ARG A 124 12.74 7.37 20.95
C ARG A 124 12.55 6.44 22.14
N GLU A 125 11.60 5.50 22.05
CA GLU A 125 11.33 4.51 23.10
C GLU A 125 12.55 3.62 23.42
N LEU A 126 13.50 3.47 22.51
CA LEU A 126 14.74 2.71 22.72
C LEU A 126 15.92 3.57 23.19
N SER A 127 15.79 4.89 23.13
CA SER A 127 16.79 5.84 23.64
C SER A 127 16.44 6.32 25.06
N GLU A 128 15.18 6.16 25.47
CA GLU A 128 14.69 6.45 26.83
C GLU A 128 14.78 5.24 27.78
N VAL A 129 15.27 4.09 27.28
CA VAL A 129 15.55 2.85 28.04
C VAL A 129 17.05 2.62 28.05
#